data_AF-A0A924QLK6-F1
#
_entry.id   AF-A0A924QLK6-F1
#
_cell.length_a   1.000
_cell.length_b   1.000
_cell.length_c   1.000
_cell.angle_alpha   90.00
_cell.angle_beta   90.00
_cell.angle_gamma   90.00
#
_symmetry.space_group_name_H-M   'P 1'
#
loop_
_entity.id
_entity.type
_entity.pdbx_description
1 polymer ?
#
loop_
_entity_poly.entity_id
_entity_poly.type
_entity_poly.pdbx_seq_one_letter_code
_entity_poly.pdbx_strand_id
1 'polypeptide(L)'
;ADISATAAYNESINPYKNGMPDSVQQKLAQSYTELFKLFLKYPKTVSRVTFWGVDDGQSWLNDFPVRGRTNYALLFDRKFQPKTAYYSLLNLKK
;
A
#
# COMPACT_ATOMS: atom_id res chain seq x y z
N ALA A 1 13.03 -5.07 -9.96
CA ALA A 1 12.31 -3.90 -10.49
C ALA A 1 13.34 -3.03 -11.20
N ASP A 2 13.03 -2.52 -12.39
CA ASP A 2 13.91 -1.57 -13.08
C ASP A 2 13.75 -0.19 -12.45
N ILE A 3 14.76 0.26 -11.71
CA ILE A 3 14.76 1.53 -10.96
C ILE A 3 14.83 2.74 -11.92
N SER A 4 15.23 2.50 -13.18
CA SER A 4 15.29 3.53 -14.23
C SER A 4 13.99 3.68 -15.03
N ALA A 5 12.99 2.83 -14.76
CA ALA A 5 11.73 2.87 -15.47
C ALA A 5 10.97 4.17 -15.18
N THR A 6 10.70 4.94 -16.23
CA THR A 6 9.87 6.16 -16.18
C THR A 6 8.75 6.08 -17.19
N ALA A 7 7.57 6.59 -16.83
CA ALA A 7 6.46 6.75 -17.77
C ALA A 7 5.86 8.16 -17.67
N ALA A 8 5.31 8.64 -18.79
CA ALA A 8 4.67 9.95 -18.84
C ALA A 8 3.40 9.98 -17.98
N TYR A 9 3.15 11.13 -17.36
CA TYR A 9 1.93 11.35 -16.59
C TYR A 9 0.70 11.44 -17.50
N ASN A 10 -0.39 10.81 -17.09
CA ASN A 10 -1.73 10.95 -17.66
C ASN A 10 -2.74 10.95 -16.50
N GLU A 11 -3.87 11.65 -16.65
CA GLU A 11 -4.91 11.67 -15.64
C GLU A 11 -5.52 10.28 -15.39
N SER A 12 -5.63 9.45 -16.43
CA SER A 12 -6.22 8.11 -16.33
C SER A 12 -5.46 7.17 -15.40
N ILE A 13 -4.15 7.38 -15.22
CA ILE A 13 -3.28 6.59 -14.35
C ILE A 13 -3.17 7.15 -12.93
N ASN A 14 -3.86 8.26 -12.65
CA ASN A 14 -4.00 8.88 -11.33
C ASN A 14 -5.48 9.13 -10.99
N PRO A 15 -6.35 8.09 -10.98
CA PRO A 15 -7.80 8.26 -10.85
C PRO A 15 -8.25 8.68 -9.43
N TYR A 16 -7.40 8.51 -8.42
CA TYR A 16 -7.75 8.69 -7.01
C TYR A 16 -7.07 9.92 -6.39
N LYS A 17 -7.02 11.05 -7.11
CA LYS A 17 -6.31 12.27 -6.66
C LYS A 17 -6.81 12.81 -5.32
N ASN A 18 -8.12 12.74 -5.09
CA ASN A 18 -8.81 13.37 -3.96
C ASN A 18 -9.28 12.37 -2.89
N GLY A 19 -8.74 11.15 -2.92
CA GLY A 19 -9.14 10.07 -2.02
C GLY A 19 -9.40 8.78 -2.77
N MET A 20 -9.09 7.67 -2.10
CA MET A 20 -9.36 6.33 -2.59
C MET A 20 -10.78 5.91 -2.19
N PRO A 21 -11.63 5.43 -3.13
CA PRO A 21 -12.98 4.95 -2.80
C PRO A 21 -12.94 3.75 -1.84
N ASP A 22 -13.98 3.59 -1.03
CA ASP A 22 -14.09 2.50 -0.04
C ASP A 22 -13.94 1.10 -0.66
N SER A 23 -14.50 0.88 -1.85
CA SER A 23 -14.36 -0.39 -2.56
C SER A 23 -12.89 -0.72 -2.89
N VAL A 24 -12.06 0.28 -3.15
CA VAL A 24 -10.62 0.11 -3.39
C VAL A 24 -9.86 -0.03 -2.08
N GLN A 25 -10.28 0.64 -1.01
CA GLN A 25 -9.75 0.42 0.34
C GLN A 25 -9.92 -1.03 0.80
N GLN A 26 -11.10 -1.63 0.54
CA GLN A 26 -11.37 -3.03 0.85
C GLN A 26 -10.51 -3.98 0.02
N LYS A 27 -10.30 -3.69 -1.27
CA LYS A 27 -9.38 -4.47 -2.13
C LYS A 27 -7.95 -4.43 -1.59
N LEU A 28 -7.46 -3.26 -1.21
CA LEU A 28 -6.13 -3.11 -0.60
C LEU A 28 -6.03 -3.92 0.70
N ALA A 29 -7.04 -3.84 1.56
CA ALA A 29 -7.10 -4.58 2.82
C ALA A 29 -7.09 -6.10 2.57
N GLN A 30 -7.85 -6.58 1.59
CA GLN A 30 -7.86 -7.98 1.18
C GLN A 30 -6.48 -8.44 0.69
N SER A 31 -5.84 -7.69 -0.21
CA SER A 31 -4.50 -8.03 -0.70
C SER A 31 -3.46 -8.10 0.42
N TYR A 32 -3.47 -7.15 1.36
CA TYR A 32 -2.60 -7.22 2.53
C TYR A 32 -2.90 -8.43 3.41
N THR A 33 -4.18 -8.73 3.63
CA THR A 33 -4.61 -9.87 4.45
C THR A 33 -4.15 -11.20 3.85
N GLU A 34 -4.32 -11.40 2.55
CA GLU A 34 -3.88 -12.60 1.84
C GLU A 34 -2.36 -12.77 1.90
N LEU A 35 -1.61 -11.68 1.69
CA LEU A 35 -0.15 -11.69 1.75
C LEU A 35 0.37 -12.00 3.16
N PHE A 36 -0.20 -11.39 4.20
CA PHE A 36 0.22 -11.65 5.58
C PHE A 36 -0.20 -13.03 6.08
N LYS A 37 -1.35 -13.57 5.64
CA LYS A 37 -1.70 -14.99 5.88
C LYS A 37 -0.62 -15.92 5.33
N LEU A 38 -0.10 -15.62 4.13
CA LEU A 38 0.99 -16.39 3.54
C LEU A 38 2.28 -16.28 4.38
N PHE A 39 2.68 -15.08 4.78
CA PHE A 39 3.87 -14.91 5.63
C PHE A 39 3.75 -15.65 6.97
N LEU A 40 2.58 -15.59 7.59
CA LEU A 40 2.31 -16.29 8.86
C LEU A 40 2.32 -17.82 8.72
N LYS A 41 2.12 -18.37 7.52
CA LYS A 41 2.26 -19.81 7.24
C LYS A 41 3.72 -20.28 7.28
N TYR A 42 4.69 -19.39 7.07
CA TYR A 42 6.12 -19.71 7.00
C TYR A 42 6.95 -18.97 8.07
N PRO A 43 6.63 -19.10 9.37
CA PRO A 43 7.27 -18.32 10.43
C PRO A 43 8.75 -18.69 10.66
N LYS A 44 9.16 -19.90 10.24
CA LYS A 44 10.57 -20.33 10.31
C LYS A 44 11.43 -19.74 9.18
N THR A 45 10.81 -19.27 8.10
CA THR A 45 11.50 -18.76 6.92
C THR A 45 11.47 -17.23 6.87
N VAL A 46 10.34 -16.62 7.24
CA VAL A 46 10.17 -15.16 7.24
C VAL A 46 10.48 -14.60 8.62
N SER A 47 11.66 -14.00 8.77
CA SER A 47 12.10 -13.40 10.04
C SER A 47 11.57 -11.98 10.28
N ARG A 48 11.30 -11.22 9.20
CA ARG A 48 10.82 -9.84 9.27
C ARG A 48 10.05 -9.46 8.02
N VAL A 49 8.98 -8.70 8.20
CA VAL A 49 8.26 -7.99 7.12
C VAL A 49 8.38 -6.50 7.42
N THR A 50 8.85 -5.72 6.45
CA THR A 50 9.05 -4.28 6.62
C THR A 50 8.44 -3.52 5.45
N PHE A 51 7.68 -2.49 5.80
CA PHE A 51 7.08 -1.56 4.85
C PHE A 51 8.12 -0.51 4.43
N TRP A 52 8.02 -0.07 3.19
CA TRP A 52 8.89 0.97 2.64
C TRP A 52 8.26 2.36 2.83
N GLY A 53 8.20 2.79 4.09
CA GLY A 53 7.55 4.02 4.53
C GLY A 53 6.50 3.76 5.61
N VAL A 54 6.03 4.85 6.22
CA VAL A 54 5.00 4.82 7.28
C VAL A 54 3.63 5.19 6.71
N ASP A 55 3.50 6.40 6.15
CA ASP A 55 2.25 6.93 5.63
C ASP A 55 2.27 7.13 4.11
N ASP A 56 1.07 7.11 3.50
CA ASP A 56 0.89 7.25 2.05
C ASP A 56 1.47 8.54 1.45
N GLY A 57 1.63 9.61 2.23
CA GLY A 57 2.14 10.90 1.76
C GLY A 57 3.63 10.86 1.43
N GLN A 58 4.40 10.06 2.15
CA GLN A 58 5.85 9.94 1.98
C GLN A 58 6.28 8.75 1.11
N SER A 59 5.32 7.98 0.57
CA SER A 59 5.63 6.84 -0.28
C SER A 59 6.30 7.28 -1.58
N TRP A 60 7.44 6.67 -1.90
CA TRP A 60 8.13 6.83 -3.19
C TRP A 60 7.24 6.49 -4.40
N LEU A 61 6.18 5.69 -4.21
CA LEU A 61 5.22 5.32 -5.25
C LEU A 61 4.29 6.47 -5.69
N ASN A 62 4.33 7.62 -5.01
CA ASN A 62 3.72 8.85 -5.47
C ASN A 62 4.44 9.40 -6.72
N ASP A 63 5.76 9.19 -6.82
CA ASP A 63 6.57 9.75 -7.91
C ASP A 63 7.22 8.71 -8.82
N PHE A 64 7.07 7.41 -8.51
CA PHE A 64 7.63 6.32 -9.29
C PHE A 64 6.56 5.32 -9.77
N PRO A 65 6.63 4.81 -11.03
CA PRO A 65 7.51 5.24 -12.14
C PRO A 65 6.98 6.51 -12.86
N VAL A 66 5.87 7.06 -12.40
CA VAL A 66 5.22 8.24 -12.96
C VAL A 66 5.20 9.31 -11.88
N ARG A 67 5.82 10.45 -12.19
CA ARG A 67 5.93 11.59 -11.27
C ARG A 67 4.56 12.25 -11.04
N GLY A 68 4.29 12.68 -9.80
CA GLY A 68 3.11 13.47 -9.46
C GLY A 68 1.79 12.71 -9.31
N ARG A 69 1.83 11.39 -9.05
CA ARG A 69 0.63 10.61 -8.75
C ARG A 69 0.26 10.65 -7.27
N THR A 70 -1.01 10.38 -6.97
CA THR A 70 -1.51 10.17 -5.61
C THR A 70 -1.67 8.68 -5.37
N ASN A 71 -0.70 8.05 -4.71
CA ASN A 71 -0.72 6.60 -4.42
C ASN A 71 -1.16 6.30 -2.97
N TYR A 72 -1.58 5.07 -2.70
CA TYR A 72 -2.16 4.64 -1.41
C TYR A 72 -1.58 3.29 -0.95
N ALA A 73 -0.26 3.18 -0.96
CA ALA A 73 0.43 1.90 -0.83
C ALA A 73 0.59 1.37 0.60
N LEU A 74 0.55 2.22 1.63
CA LEU A 74 0.96 1.88 2.99
C LEU A 74 -0.24 1.66 3.93
N LEU A 75 0.03 1.42 5.22
CA LEU A 75 -1.00 1.10 6.21
C LEU A 75 -1.63 2.35 6.86
N PHE A 76 -0.97 3.49 6.76
CA PHE A 76 -1.43 4.76 7.30
C PHE A 76 -1.70 5.76 6.16
N ASP A 77 -2.78 6.52 6.30
CA ASP A 77 -3.12 7.58 5.35
C ASP A 77 -2.24 8.83 5.54
N ARG A 78 -2.43 9.83 4.67
CA ARG A 78 -1.68 11.10 4.69
C ARG A 78 -1.87 11.96 5.95
N LYS A 79 -2.80 11.58 6.84
CA LYS A 79 -3.04 12.21 8.15
C LYS A 79 -2.59 11.30 9.30
N PHE A 80 -1.75 10.30 9.00
CA PHE A 80 -1.26 9.28 9.92
C PHE A 80 -2.39 8.45 10.57
N GLN A 81 -3.58 8.40 9.97
CA GLN A 81 -4.66 7.57 10.46
C GLN A 81 -4.55 6.15 9.90
N PRO A 82 -4.80 5.11 10.71
CA PRO A 82 -4.77 3.72 10.26
C PRO A 82 -5.86 3.46 9.22
N LYS A 83 -5.47 2.84 8.09
CA LYS A 83 -6.39 2.44 7.01
C LYS A 83 -7.09 1.13 7.34
N THR A 84 -8.13 0.77 6.59
CA THR A 84 -8.81 -0.54 6.70
C THR A 84 -7.83 -1.71 6.72
N ALA A 85 -6.79 -1.67 5.87
CA ALA A 85 -5.75 -2.68 5.81
C ALA A 85 -5.02 -2.88 7.15
N TYR A 86 -4.74 -1.82 7.90
CA TYR A 86 -4.10 -1.90 9.22
C TYR A 86 -4.94 -2.77 10.18
N TYR A 87 -6.24 -2.47 10.28
CA TYR A 87 -7.17 -3.21 11.14
C TYR A 87 -7.36 -4.66 10.68
N SER A 88 -7.41 -4.92 9.37
CA SER A 88 -7.48 -6.28 8.83
C SER A 88 -6.28 -7.12 9.24
N LEU A 89 -5.07 -6.55 9.21
CA LEU A 89 -3.86 -7.24 9.65
C LEU A 89 -3.83 -7.51 11.16
N LEU A 90 -4.27 -6.57 11.99
CA LEU A 90 -4.39 -6.79 13.44
C LEU A 90 -5.34 -7.95 13.78
N ASN A 91 -6.40 -8.13 13.00
CA ASN A 91 -7.38 -9.19 13.22
C ASN A 91 -6.91 -10.59 12.76
N LEU A 92 -5.77 -10.71 12.06
CA LEU A 92 -5.23 -12.02 11.65
C LEU A 92 -4.67 -12.87 12.79
N LYS A 93 -4.40 -12.26 13.94
CA LYS A 93 -3.69 -12.87 15.07
C LYS A 93 -4.57 -13.08 16.31
N LYS A 94 -5.88 -13.21 16.14
CA LYS A 94 -6.77 -13.62 17.23
C LYS A 94 -6.81 -15.13 17.38
#